data_AF-A0A2A4QCC8-F1
#
_entry.id   AF-A0A2A4QCC8-F1
#
_cell.length_a   1.000
_cell.length_b   1.000
_cell.length_c   1.000
_cell.angle_alpha   90.00
_cell.angle_beta   90.00
_cell.angle_gamma   90.00
#
_symmetry.space_group_name_H-M   'P 1'
#
loop_
_entity.id
_entity.type
_entity.pdbx_description
1 polymer ?
#
loop_
_entity_poly.entity_id
_entity_poly.type
_entity_poly.pdbx_seq_one_letter_code
_entity_poly.pdbx_strand_id
1 'polypeptide(L)'
;MNEKININRMVLGGTVAGLSMLVFGMIIHGVLLEEHYLVLRSSGIIRSSPNWQGMIVHHLSVIFAGIPLSVIYVLIRSAVGPGPGTAFRLGIMIGLICLPAAASLYAFYDLGKMIPLVSALTMMAQCVIGTLVAGSLYKDNR
;
A
#
# COMPACT_ATOMS: atom_id res chain seq x y z
N MET A 1 -18.12 -26.86 4.76
CA MET A 1 -16.72 -27.34 4.75
C MET A 1 -15.86 -26.27 5.40
N ASN A 2 -15.30 -26.52 6.58
CA ASN A 2 -14.28 -25.63 7.15
C ASN A 2 -12.97 -25.93 6.44
N GLU A 3 -12.74 -25.29 5.28
CA GLU A 3 -11.43 -25.35 4.65
C GLU A 3 -10.43 -24.65 5.58
N LYS A 4 -9.37 -25.39 5.94
CA LYS A 4 -8.35 -24.90 6.86
C LYS A 4 -7.53 -23.82 6.15
N ILE A 5 -7.45 -22.63 6.76
CA ILE A 5 -6.68 -21.51 6.22
C ILE A 5 -5.24 -21.94 5.91
N ASN A 6 -4.84 -21.74 4.64
CA ASN A 6 -3.45 -21.96 4.23
C ASN A 6 -2.57 -20.77 4.64
N ILE A 7 -1.99 -20.85 5.84
CA ILE A 7 -1.12 -19.78 6.39
C ILE A 7 0.06 -19.49 5.46
N ASN A 8 0.68 -20.51 4.86
CA ASN A 8 1.83 -20.32 3.98
C ASN A 8 1.46 -19.50 2.73
N ARG A 9 0.32 -19.80 2.09
CA ARG A 9 -0.18 -19.02 0.94
C ARG A 9 -0.63 -17.63 1.34
N MET A 10 -1.19 -17.46 2.54
CA MET A 10 -1.58 -16.16 3.07
C MET A 10 -0.37 -15.26 3.32
N VAL A 11 0.68 -15.78 3.98
CA VAL A 11 1.91 -15.02 4.24
C VAL A 11 2.61 -14.70 2.92
N LEU A 12 2.77 -15.69 2.03
CA LEU A 12 3.38 -15.47 0.71
C LEU A 12 2.61 -14.42 -0.11
N GLY A 13 1.28 -14.55 -0.17
CA GLY A 13 0.41 -13.60 -0.87
C GLY A 13 0.54 -12.19 -0.29
N GLY A 14 0.60 -12.08 1.04
CA GLY A 14 0.82 -10.81 1.72
C GLY A 14 2.20 -10.19 1.45
N THR A 15 3.27 -10.98 1.45
CA THR A 15 4.62 -10.48 1.15
C THR A 15 4.72 -9.97 -0.29
N VAL A 16 4.20 -10.73 -1.27
CA VAL A 16 4.22 -10.31 -2.67
C VAL A 16 3.31 -9.10 -2.91
N ALA A 17 2.18 -9.01 -2.20
CA ALA A 17 1.33 -7.82 -2.19
C ALA A 17 2.09 -6.59 -1.72
N GLY A 18 2.78 -6.66 -0.59
CA GLY A 18 3.58 -5.56 -0.05
C GLY A 18 4.73 -5.14 -0.97
N LEU A 19 5.41 -6.10 -1.62
CA LEU A 19 6.42 -5.80 -2.64
C LEU A 19 5.81 -5.06 -3.84
N SER A 20 4.63 -5.50 -4.29
CA SER A 20 3.92 -4.86 -5.42
C SER A 20 3.51 -3.43 -5.07
N MET A 21 3.05 -3.20 -3.85
CA MET A 21 2.75 -1.87 -3.32
C MET A 21 4.00 -0.98 -3.31
N LEU A 22 5.13 -1.51 -2.83
CA LEU A 22 6.38 -0.77 -2.76
C LEU A 22 6.87 -0.36 -4.14
N VAL A 23 6.89 -1.28 -5.11
CA VAL A 23 7.29 -1.00 -6.50
C VAL A 23 6.39 0.08 -7.11
N PHE A 24 5.08 -0.03 -6.94
CA PHE A 24 4.15 0.98 -7.42
C PHE A 24 4.41 2.36 -6.81
N GLY A 25 4.63 2.42 -5.49
CA GLY A 25 4.97 3.66 -4.80
C GLY A 25 6.28 4.27 -5.28
N MET A 26 7.33 3.46 -5.49
CA MET A 26 8.60 3.94 -6.04
C MET A 26 8.44 4.55 -7.43
N ILE A 27 7.60 3.97 -8.29
CA ILE A 27 7.34 4.51 -9.63
C ILE A 27 6.63 5.87 -9.50
N ILE A 28 5.55 5.97 -8.72
CA ILE A 28 4.82 7.23 -8.60
C ILE A 28 5.68 8.32 -7.96
N HIS A 29 6.35 8.04 -6.84
CA HIS A 29 7.14 9.06 -6.15
C HIS A 29 8.47 9.37 -6.84
N GLY A 30 9.08 8.39 -7.49
CA GLY A 30 10.39 8.52 -8.15
C GLY A 30 10.31 8.98 -9.60
N VAL A 31 9.15 8.90 -10.25
CA VAL A 31 8.98 9.35 -11.64
C VAL A 31 7.99 10.51 -11.73
N LEU A 32 6.79 10.36 -11.17
CA LEU A 32 5.74 11.38 -11.31
C LEU A 32 5.94 12.60 -10.41
N LEU A 33 6.47 12.39 -9.18
CA LEU A 33 6.67 13.46 -8.21
C LEU A 33 8.13 13.92 -8.08
N GLU A 34 9.04 13.40 -8.90
CA GLU A 34 10.49 13.68 -8.77
C GLU A 34 10.79 15.18 -8.77
N GLU A 35 10.30 15.90 -9.79
CA GLU A 35 10.54 17.34 -9.93
C GLU A 35 10.01 18.14 -8.73
N HIS A 36 8.87 17.74 -8.16
CA HIS A 36 8.28 18.40 -7.01
C HIS A 36 9.15 18.19 -5.76
N TYR A 37 9.70 16.98 -5.60
CA TYR A 37 10.67 16.72 -4.53
C TYR A 37 11.99 17.46 -4.73
N LEU A 38 12.47 17.64 -5.97
CA LEU A 38 13.68 18.43 -6.24
C LEU A 38 13.50 19.91 -5.84
N VAL A 39 12.34 20.50 -6.15
CA VAL A 39 12.01 21.86 -5.72
C VAL A 39 12.00 21.96 -4.19
N LEU A 40 11.31 21.05 -3.49
CA LEU A 40 11.27 21.04 -2.02
C LEU A 40 12.65 20.76 -1.37
N ARG A 41 13.52 19.99 -2.02
CA ARG A 41 14.91 19.78 -1.57
C ARG A 41 15.72 21.06 -1.70
N SER A 42 15.60 21.75 -2.84
CA SER A 42 16.34 22.98 -3.11
C SER A 42 15.92 24.14 -2.19
N SER A 43 14.66 24.17 -1.76
CA SER A 43 14.16 25.16 -0.80
C SER A 43 14.49 24.83 0.66
N GLY A 44 15.07 23.65 0.94
CA GLY A 44 15.40 23.21 2.30
C GLY A 44 14.19 22.75 3.13
N ILE A 45 13.00 22.62 2.54
CA ILE A 45 11.79 22.13 3.22
C ILE A 45 11.92 20.65 3.57
N ILE A 46 12.53 19.85 2.69
CA ILE A 46 12.81 18.44 2.93
C ILE A 46 14.31 18.14 2.87
N ARG A 47 14.70 16.99 3.45
CA ARG A 47 16.10 16.57 3.50
C ARG A 47 16.71 16.43 2.11
N SER A 48 17.93 16.93 1.94
CA SER A 48 18.70 16.85 0.69
C SER A 48 19.08 15.41 0.33
N SER A 49 19.37 14.58 1.33
CA SER A 49 19.59 13.14 1.19
C SER A 49 18.62 12.35 2.09
N PRO A 50 18.17 11.16 1.66
CA PRO A 50 17.33 10.32 2.49
C PRO A 50 18.10 9.82 3.72
N ASN A 51 17.45 9.82 4.88
CA ASN A 51 17.96 9.08 6.03
C ASN A 51 17.81 7.58 5.74
N TRP A 52 18.93 6.87 5.66
CA TRP A 52 18.97 5.45 5.30
C TRP A 52 18.14 4.56 6.24
N GLN A 53 18.19 4.81 7.55
CA GLN A 53 17.41 4.06 8.54
C GLN A 53 15.91 4.29 8.34
N GLY A 54 15.50 5.56 8.15
CA GLY A 54 14.11 5.91 7.88
C GLY A 54 13.59 5.29 6.57
N MET A 55 14.45 5.23 5.55
CA MET A 55 14.12 4.60 4.28
C MET A 55 13.90 3.09 4.42
N ILE A 56 14.78 2.38 5.13
CA ILE A 56 14.61 0.94 5.41
C ILE A 56 13.31 0.71 6.17
N VAL A 57 13.06 1.47 7.24
CA VAL A 57 11.83 1.33 8.05
C VAL A 57 10.60 1.55 7.17
N HIS A 58 10.61 2.57 6.32
CA HIS A 58 9.53 2.82 5.37
C HIS A 58 9.31 1.62 4.43
N HIS A 59 10.34 1.14 3.76
CA HIS A 59 10.23 0.06 2.76
C HIS A 59 9.73 -1.23 3.40
N LEU A 60 10.28 -1.60 4.56
CA LEU A 60 9.82 -2.76 5.32
C LEU A 60 8.37 -2.59 5.79
N SER A 61 7.97 -1.41 6.24
CA SER A 61 6.59 -1.16 6.67
C SER A 61 5.59 -1.37 5.53
N VAL A 62 5.92 -0.92 4.30
CA VAL A 62 5.07 -1.15 3.12
C VAL A 62 5.00 -2.64 2.77
N ILE A 63 6.12 -3.36 2.83
CA ILE A 63 6.15 -4.81 2.57
C ILE A 63 5.29 -5.55 3.61
N PHE A 64 5.47 -5.24 4.90
CA PHE A 64 4.71 -5.86 5.98
C PHE A 64 3.23 -5.50 5.96
N ALA A 65 2.85 -4.33 5.43
CA ALA A 65 1.45 -3.93 5.27
C ALA A 65 0.67 -4.84 4.29
N GLY A 66 1.35 -5.56 3.40
CA GLY A 66 0.69 -6.55 2.54
C GLY A 66 0.15 -7.77 3.30
N ILE A 67 0.76 -8.14 4.43
CA ILE A 67 0.31 -9.27 5.27
C ILE A 67 -1.10 -9.05 5.85
N PRO A 68 -1.40 -7.95 6.56
CA PRO A 68 -2.75 -7.72 7.07
C PRO A 68 -3.78 -7.58 5.93
N LEU A 69 -3.41 -7.02 4.77
CA LEU A 69 -4.31 -7.02 3.60
C LEU A 69 -4.67 -8.46 3.18
N SER A 70 -3.68 -9.35 3.12
CA SER A 70 -3.92 -10.76 2.82
C SER A 70 -4.74 -11.46 3.91
N VAL A 71 -4.48 -11.19 5.18
CA VAL A 71 -5.23 -11.77 6.31
C VAL A 71 -6.70 -11.35 6.21
N ILE A 72 -6.97 -10.06 6.04
CA ILE A 72 -8.34 -9.56 5.96
C ILE A 72 -9.05 -10.16 4.74
N TYR A 73 -8.39 -10.21 3.58
CA TYR A 73 -8.97 -10.85 2.39
C TYR A 73 -9.37 -12.30 2.65
N VAL A 74 -8.49 -13.09 3.28
CA VAL A 74 -8.73 -14.50 3.60
C VAL A 74 -9.87 -14.67 4.60
N LEU A 75 -9.99 -13.78 5.59
CA LEU A 75 -11.04 -13.85 6.60
C LEU A 75 -12.42 -13.50 6.01
N ILE A 76 -12.51 -12.50 5.13
CA ILE A 76 -13.80 -12.03 4.61
C ILE A 76 -14.30 -12.86 3.42
N ARG A 77 -13.41 -13.49 2.63
CA ARG A 77 -13.80 -14.19 1.39
C ARG A 77 -14.77 -15.35 1.61
N SER A 78 -14.85 -15.91 2.82
CA SER A 78 -15.83 -16.94 3.18
C SER A 78 -17.25 -16.39 3.25
N ALA A 79 -17.42 -15.12 3.65
CA ALA A 79 -18.72 -14.46 3.79
C ALA A 79 -19.18 -13.78 2.50
N VAL A 80 -18.26 -13.16 1.75
CA VAL A 80 -18.61 -12.36 0.55
C VAL A 80 -18.20 -13.01 -0.78
N GLY A 81 -17.68 -14.24 -0.71
CA GLY A 81 -17.18 -14.99 -1.85
C GLY A 81 -15.73 -14.66 -2.22
N PRO A 82 -14.97 -15.64 -2.75
CA PRO A 82 -13.63 -15.41 -3.26
C PRO A 82 -13.66 -14.65 -4.60
N GLY A 83 -12.60 -13.91 -4.90
CA GLY A 83 -12.36 -13.38 -6.23
C GLY A 83 -11.93 -11.91 -6.28
N PRO A 84 -11.65 -11.40 -7.49
CA PRO A 84 -11.10 -10.05 -7.70
C PRO A 84 -12.06 -8.95 -7.24
N GLY A 85 -13.38 -9.16 -7.35
CA GLY A 85 -14.37 -8.18 -6.88
C GLY A 85 -14.38 -7.99 -5.36
N THR A 86 -14.07 -9.04 -4.59
CA THR A 86 -13.90 -8.96 -3.12
C THR A 86 -12.60 -8.25 -2.77
N ALA A 87 -11.51 -8.63 -3.43
CA ALA A 87 -10.20 -8.00 -3.25
C ALA A 87 -10.24 -6.50 -3.57
N PHE A 88 -10.87 -6.10 -4.67
CA PHE A 88 -11.00 -4.70 -5.08
C PHE A 88 -11.78 -3.87 -4.05
N ARG A 89 -12.96 -4.36 -3.62
CA ARG A 89 -13.78 -3.69 -2.60
C ARG A 89 -13.02 -3.54 -1.28
N LEU A 90 -12.33 -4.59 -0.83
CA LEU A 90 -11.48 -4.52 0.36
C LEU A 90 -10.38 -3.48 0.19
N GLY A 91 -9.70 -3.46 -0.96
CA GLY A 91 -8.64 -2.50 -1.26
C GLY A 91 -9.11 -1.05 -1.18
N ILE A 92 -10.29 -0.75 -1.72
CA ILE A 92 -10.93 0.58 -1.60
C ILE A 92 -11.20 0.90 -0.14
N MET A 93 -11.81 -0.02 0.63
CA MET A 93 -12.15 0.22 2.03
C MET A 93 -10.91 0.51 2.88
N ILE A 94 -9.84 -0.27 2.72
CA ILE A 94 -8.58 0.00 3.44
C ILE A 94 -7.93 1.30 2.95
N GLY A 95 -7.97 1.57 1.64
CA GLY A 95 -7.47 2.83 1.08
C GLY A 95 -8.17 4.06 1.66
N LEU A 96 -9.50 4.00 1.85
CA LEU A 96 -10.28 5.06 2.48
C LEU A 96 -9.90 5.26 3.96
N ILE A 97 -9.59 4.18 4.69
CA ILE A 97 -9.08 4.27 6.08
C ILE A 97 -7.73 4.98 6.12
N CYS A 98 -6.90 4.81 5.09
CA CYS A 98 -5.59 5.47 4.99
C CYS A 98 -5.68 6.95 4.56
N LEU A 99 -6.81 7.38 3.99
CA LEU A 99 -6.98 8.72 3.42
C LEU A 99 -6.70 9.87 4.41
N PRO A 100 -7.13 9.82 5.69
CA PRO A 100 -6.83 10.89 6.65
C PRO A 100 -5.33 11.13 6.85
N ALA A 101 -4.50 10.09 6.78
CA ALA A 101 -3.05 10.23 6.90
C ALA A 101 -2.48 11.02 5.71
N ALA A 102 -2.95 10.75 4.49
CA ALA A 102 -2.52 11.51 3.32
C ALA A 102 -3.08 12.95 3.32
N ALA A 103 -4.33 13.14 3.75
CA ALA A 103 -4.94 14.47 3.90
C ALA A 103 -4.20 15.32 4.93
N SER A 104 -3.64 14.72 5.97
CA SER A 104 -2.82 15.41 6.97
C SER A 104 -1.57 16.08 6.36
N LEU A 105 -1.01 15.52 5.28
CA LEU A 105 0.11 16.13 4.56
C LEU A 105 -0.27 17.48 3.96
N TYR A 106 -1.51 17.62 3.46
CA TYR A 106 -2.00 18.88 2.91
C TYR A 106 -2.43 19.87 4.00
N ALA A 107 -2.98 19.36 5.10
CA ALA A 107 -3.50 20.19 6.17
C ALA A 107 -2.41 20.84 7.04
N PHE A 108 -1.28 20.13 7.26
CA PHE A 108 -0.30 20.51 8.29
C PHE A 108 1.11 20.78 7.76
N TYR A 109 1.39 20.52 6.47
CA TYR A 109 2.74 20.66 5.93
C TYR A 109 2.75 21.50 4.65
N ASP A 110 3.82 22.27 4.45
CA ASP A 110 4.03 23.08 3.26
C ASP A 110 4.72 22.26 2.15
N LEU A 111 3.98 21.32 1.57
CA LEU A 111 4.47 20.39 0.53
C LEU A 111 3.89 20.69 -0.86
N GLY A 112 3.19 21.82 -1.00
CA GLY A 112 2.37 22.12 -2.18
C GLY A 112 1.14 21.20 -2.30
N LYS A 113 0.42 21.31 -3.43
CA LYS A 113 -0.85 20.59 -3.65
C LYS A 113 -0.65 19.19 -4.24
N MET A 114 0.33 19.04 -5.13
CA MET A 114 0.51 17.82 -5.93
C MET A 114 1.02 16.66 -5.09
N ILE A 115 2.00 16.88 -4.21
CA ILE A 115 2.57 15.80 -3.39
C ILE A 115 1.50 15.17 -2.48
N PRO A 116 0.74 15.92 -1.65
CA PRO A 116 -0.30 15.33 -0.83
C PRO A 116 -1.40 14.62 -1.63
N LEU A 117 -1.88 15.24 -2.72
CA LEU A 117 -2.94 14.68 -3.56
C LEU A 117 -2.51 13.35 -4.21
N VAL A 118 -1.34 13.33 -4.84
CA VAL A 118 -0.82 12.12 -5.50
C VAL A 118 -0.46 11.07 -4.46
N SER A 119 0.06 11.45 -3.28
CA SER A 119 0.31 10.50 -2.18
C SER A 119 -0.98 9.82 -1.71
N ALA A 120 -2.08 10.58 -1.57
CA ALA A 120 -3.38 10.03 -1.21
C ALA A 120 -3.88 8.99 -2.23
N LEU A 121 -3.84 9.35 -3.52
CA LEU A 121 -4.24 8.44 -4.59
C LEU A 121 -3.33 7.21 -4.67
N THR A 122 -2.03 7.40 -4.43
CA THR A 122 -1.03 6.32 -4.42
C THR A 122 -1.32 5.33 -3.30
N MET A 123 -1.58 5.80 -2.07
CA MET A 123 -1.94 4.94 -0.95
C MET A 123 -3.21 4.13 -1.24
N MET A 124 -4.24 4.76 -1.81
CA MET A 124 -5.46 4.07 -2.21
C MET A 124 -5.18 2.99 -3.26
N ALA A 125 -4.43 3.34 -4.31
CA ALA A 125 -4.06 2.41 -5.37
C ALA A 125 -3.20 1.25 -4.85
N GLN A 126 -2.25 1.52 -3.94
CA GLN A 126 -1.44 0.50 -3.28
C GLN A 126 -2.32 -0.50 -2.52
N CYS A 127 -3.30 -0.05 -1.73
CA CYS A 127 -4.21 -0.96 -1.04
C CYS A 127 -4.97 -1.86 -2.01
N VAL A 128 -5.47 -1.31 -3.13
CA VAL A 128 -6.16 -2.07 -4.19
C VAL A 128 -5.23 -3.09 -4.86
N ILE A 129 -4.02 -2.67 -5.26
CA ILE A 129 -3.02 -3.57 -5.86
C ILE A 129 -2.66 -4.68 -4.87
N GLY A 130 -2.40 -4.32 -3.61
CA GLY A 130 -2.02 -5.26 -2.56
C GLY A 130 -3.09 -6.32 -2.32
N THR A 131 -4.36 -5.93 -2.19
CA THR A 131 -5.45 -6.90 -1.99
C THR A 131 -5.70 -7.78 -3.22
N LEU A 132 -5.59 -7.23 -4.43
CA LEU A 132 -5.71 -8.00 -5.67
C LEU A 132 -4.59 -9.05 -5.79
N VAL A 133 -3.34 -8.65 -5.53
CA VAL A 133 -2.18 -9.55 -5.56
C VAL A 133 -2.32 -10.63 -4.49
N ALA A 134 -2.60 -10.25 -3.24
CA ALA A 134 -2.81 -11.20 -2.16
C ALA A 134 -3.94 -12.20 -2.48
N GLY A 135 -5.06 -11.70 -2.99
CA GLY A 135 -6.20 -12.53 -3.34
C GLY A 135 -5.97 -13.47 -4.52
N SER A 136 -5.12 -13.07 -5.49
CA SER A 136 -4.74 -13.92 -6.62
C SER A 136 -3.81 -15.07 -6.24
N LEU A 137 -2.96 -14.87 -5.22
CA LEU A 137 -1.96 -15.84 -4.79
C LEU A 137 -2.48 -16.79 -3.71
N TYR A 138 -3.52 -16.39 -2.97
CA TYR A 138 -4.10 -17.24 -1.95
C TYR A 138 -4.95 -18.37 -2.54
N LYS A 139 -4.66 -19.60 -2.10
CA LYS A 139 -5.40 -20.82 -2.44
C LYS A 139 -5.55 -21.65 -1.17
N ASP A 140 -6.75 -22.18 -0.96
CA ASP A 140 -7.04 -23.08 0.15
C ASP A 140 -6.22 -24.36 0.04
N ASN A 141 -5.97 -25.02 1.18
CA ASN A 141 -5.38 -26.34 1.19
C ASN A 141 -6.44 -27.34 0.72
N ARG A 142 -6.26 -27.90 -0.47
CA ARG A 142 -6.98 -29.11 -0.88
C ARG A 142 -6.45 -30.31 -0.11
#